data_AF-A0A1E4X230-F1
#
_entry.id   AF-A0A1E4X230-F1
#
_cell.length_a   1.000
_cell.length_b   1.000
_cell.length_c   1.000
_cell.angle_alpha   90.00
_cell.angle_beta   90.00
_cell.angle_gamma   90.00
#
_symmetry.space_group_name_H-M   'P 1'
#
loop_
_entity.id
_entity.type
_entity.pdbx_description
1 polymer ?
#
loop_
_entity_poly.entity_id
_entity_poly.type
_entity_poly.pdbx_seq_one_letter_code
_entity_poly.pdbx_strand_id
1 'polypeptide(L)' 'MLLVQHEGNVMHADPGNKSSLEAGPPQTLTGLKRRATRIKKARGIRHAEALEIVAQSMGHTSYRSALTDLESVQHAPIE' A
#
# COMPACT_ATOMS: atom_id res chain seq x y z
N MET A 1 35.30 26.56 -10.11
CA MET A 1 34.16 26.54 -9.19
C MET A 1 33.63 25.12 -9.13
N LEU A 2 33.84 24.43 -8.01
CA LEU A 2 33.27 23.11 -7.74
C LEU A 2 31.78 23.27 -7.45
N LEU A 3 30.93 22.66 -8.25
CA LEU A 3 29.53 22.46 -7.89
C LEU A 3 29.36 21.02 -7.42
N VAL A 4 29.59 20.81 -6.13
CA VAL A 4 29.09 19.64 -5.41
C VAL A 4 27.63 19.95 -5.07
N GLN A 5 26.70 19.18 -5.62
CA GLN A 5 25.37 19.05 -5.05
C GLN A 5 25.02 17.56 -4.97
N HIS A 6 25.00 17.08 -3.72
CA HIS A 6 24.14 15.99 -3.26
C HIS A 6 22.70 16.27 -3.77
N GLU A 7 21.81 15.33 -4.04
CA GLU A 7 21.22 14.38 -3.10
C GLU A 7 20.55 13.25 -3.88
N GLY A 8 20.68 12.01 -3.39
CA GLY A 8 20.03 10.84 -3.95
C GLY A 8 18.52 10.93 -3.81
N ASN A 9 17.84 11.34 -4.88
CA ASN A 9 16.39 11.32 -4.97
C ASN A 9 15.97 10.20 -5.93
N VAL A 10 15.98 8.97 -5.41
CA VAL A 10 15.35 7.80 -6.04
C VAL A 10 13.83 7.99 -5.97
N MET A 11 13.29 8.89 -6.80
CA MET A 11 11.87 8.92 -7.14
C MET A 11 11.58 7.76 -8.10
N HIS A 12 11.64 6.54 -7.59
CA HIS A 12 11.21 5.36 -8.33
C HIS A 12 9.77 5.00 -7.92
N ALA A 13 8.98 4.70 -8.95
CA ALA A 13 7.59 4.25 -8.94
C ALA A 13 6.53 5.37 -8.86
N ASP A 14 6.42 6.14 -9.95
CA ASP A 14 5.10 6.33 -10.55
C ASP A 14 4.87 5.22 -11.59
N PRO A 15 4.09 4.17 -11.28
CA PRO A 15 3.41 3.42 -12.30
C PRO A 15 1.99 3.98 -12.38
N GLY A 16 1.84 5.00 -13.22
CA GLY A 16 0.93 4.95 -14.35
C GLY A 16 -0.36 4.18 -14.08
N ASN A 17 -1.40 4.95 -13.79
CA ASN A 17 -2.74 4.73 -14.33
C ASN A 17 -3.39 3.35 -14.11
N LYS A 18 -3.96 3.17 -12.92
CA LYS A 18 -5.28 2.53 -12.76
C LYS A 18 -6.08 3.37 -11.76
N SER A 19 -6.57 4.49 -12.26
CA SER A 19 -7.42 5.45 -11.55
C SER A 19 -8.91 5.11 -11.72
N SER A 20 -9.24 3.85 -12.02
CA SER A 20 -10.60 3.45 -12.34
C SER A 20 -10.98 2.21 -11.57
N LEU A 21 -11.90 2.39 -10.62
CA LEU A 21 -12.83 1.38 -10.10
C LEU A 21 -12.22 0.16 -9.39
N GLU A 22 -11.53 0.38 -8.28
CA GLU A 22 -11.62 -0.58 -7.17
C GLU A 22 -12.36 0.15 -6.05
N ALA A 23 -13.68 0.29 -6.21
CA ALA A 23 -14.55 0.81 -5.16
C ALA A 23 -14.61 -0.13 -3.94
N GLY A 24 -14.03 -1.33 -4.06
CA GLY A 24 -13.93 -2.34 -3.02
C GLY A 24 -12.64 -2.29 -2.19
N PRO A 25 -12.59 -3.09 -1.12
CA PRO A 25 -11.37 -3.35 -0.35
C PRO A 25 -10.31 -4.09 -1.20
N PRO A 26 -9.00 -3.82 -1.01
CA PRO A 26 -7.97 -4.53 -1.78
C PRO A 26 -7.91 -6.01 -1.41
N GLN A 27 -8.02 -6.88 -2.40
CA GLN A 27 -8.01 -8.34 -2.21
C GLN A 27 -6.59 -8.96 -2.20
N THR A 28 -5.53 -8.13 -2.27
CA THR A 28 -4.14 -8.60 -2.30
C THR A 28 -3.24 -7.73 -1.42
N LEU A 29 -2.18 -8.33 -0.88
CA LEU A 29 -1.16 -7.61 -0.08
C LEU A 29 -0.55 -6.44 -0.87
N THR A 30 -0.28 -6.65 -2.16
CA THR A 30 0.25 -5.61 -3.04
C THR A 30 -0.74 -4.46 -3.20
N GLY A 31 -2.04 -4.76 -3.37
CA GLY A 31 -3.09 -3.75 -3.42
C GLY A 31 -3.18 -2.93 -2.14
N LEU A 32 -3.13 -3.60 -0.98
CA LEU A 32 -3.12 -2.96 0.34
C LEU A 32 -1.96 -1.97 0.48
N LYS A 33 -0.72 -2.42 0.24
CA LYS A 33 0.49 -1.57 0.36
C LYS A 33 0.48 -0.38 -0.60
N ARG A 34 -0.04 -0.56 -1.82
CA ARG A 34 -0.22 0.54 -2.79
C ARG A 34 -1.22 1.57 -2.27
N ARG A 35 -2.35 1.13 -1.72
CA ARG A 35 -3.38 2.02 -1.16
C ARG A 35 -2.86 2.78 0.07
N ALA A 36 -2.12 2.11 0.94
CA ALA A 36 -1.47 2.73 2.09
C ALA A 36 -0.43 3.78 1.66
N THR A 37 0.33 3.53 0.59
CA THR A 37 1.25 4.54 0.03
C THR A 37 0.51 5.77 -0.48
N ARG A 38 -0.64 5.59 -1.13
CA ARG A 38 -1.49 6.72 -1.58
C ARG A 38 -2.03 7.52 -0.40
N ILE A 39 -2.56 6.84 0.64
CA ILE A 39 -3.09 7.49 1.84
C ILE A 39 -1.99 8.23 2.60
N LYS A 40 -0.81 7.61 2.75
CA LYS A 40 0.38 8.25 3.32
C LYS A 40 0.67 9.59 2.62
N LYS A 41 0.74 9.58 1.28
CA LYS A 41 1.02 10.79 0.49
C LYS A 41 -0.11 11.83 0.60
N ALA A 42 -1.36 11.40 0.60
CA ALA A 42 -2.52 12.28 0.64
C ALA A 42 -2.74 12.94 2.02
N ARG A 43 -2.47 12.21 3.11
CA ARG A 43 -2.74 12.66 4.48
C ARG A 43 -1.49 13.11 5.25
N GLY A 44 -0.29 12.88 4.71
CA GLY A 44 0.97 13.20 5.39
C GLY A 44 1.26 12.36 6.63
N ILE A 45 0.60 11.21 6.79
CA ILE A 45 0.72 10.33 7.97
C ILE A 45 1.84 9.29 7.81
N ARG A 46 2.14 8.54 8.87
CA ARG A 46 3.11 7.43 8.79
C ARG A 46 2.58 6.30 7.91
N HIS A 47 3.49 5.57 7.26
CA HIS A 47 3.10 4.42 6.42
C HIS A 47 2.37 3.34 7.23
N ALA A 48 2.83 3.07 8.46
CA ALA A 48 2.18 2.14 9.37
C ALA A 48 0.72 2.52 9.66
N GLU A 49 0.44 3.78 9.96
CA GLU A 49 -0.94 4.26 10.14
C GLU A 49 -1.76 4.16 8.86
N ALA A 50 -1.15 4.44 7.71
CA ALA A 50 -1.83 4.28 6.43
C ALA A 50 -2.19 2.81 6.14
N LEU A 51 -1.37 1.85 6.57
CA LEU A 51 -1.67 0.42 6.48
C LEU A 51 -2.85 0.04 7.39
N GLU A 52 -2.88 0.55 8.62
CA GLU A 52 -3.98 0.35 9.57
C GLU A 52 -5.32 0.88 9.01
N ILE A 53 -5.31 2.09 8.44
CA ILE A 53 -6.51 2.69 7.82
C ILE A 53 -7.02 1.82 6.66
N VAL A 54 -6.13 1.28 5.83
CA VAL A 54 -6.56 0.38 4.76
C VAL A 54 -7.09 -0.93 5.33
N ALA A 55 -6.43 -1.51 6.33
CA ALA A 55 -6.90 -2.75 6.97
C ALA A 55 -8.31 -2.60 7.57
N GLN A 56 -8.56 -1.49 8.26
CA GLN A 56 -9.88 -1.15 8.80
C GLN A 56 -10.92 -0.97 7.69
N SER A 57 -10.54 -0.38 6.54
CA SER A 57 -11.46 -0.25 5.39
C SER A 57 -11.87 -1.60 4.78
N MET A 58 -11.15 -2.68 5.08
CA MET A 58 -11.50 -4.05 4.67
C MET A 58 -12.27 -4.82 5.75
N GLY A 59 -12.52 -4.20 6.92
CA GLY A 59 -13.17 -4.84 8.05
C GLY A 59 -12.23 -5.57 9.01
N HIS A 60 -10.91 -5.42 8.87
CA HIS A 60 -9.96 -5.98 9.84
C HIS A 60 -9.67 -5.00 10.96
N THR A 61 -9.38 -5.53 12.15
CA THR A 61 -9.03 -4.73 13.34
C THR A 61 -7.63 -4.14 13.28
N SER A 62 -6.71 -4.75 12.53
CA SER A 62 -5.32 -4.31 12.39
C SER A 62 -4.70 -4.81 11.08
N TYR A 63 -3.60 -4.18 10.65
CA TYR A 63 -2.82 -4.61 9.49
C TYR A 63 -2.32 -6.04 9.61
N ARG A 64 -2.00 -6.50 10.82
CA ARG A 64 -1.56 -7.89 11.05
C ARG A 64 -2.64 -8.91 10.73
N SER A 65 -3.89 -8.65 11.10
CA SER A 65 -5.03 -9.52 10.77
C SER A 65 -5.30 -9.53 9.27
N ALA A 66 -5.23 -8.35 8.62
CA ALA A 66 -5.33 -8.24 7.18
C ALA A 66 -4.20 -8.99 6.46
N LEU A 67 -2.98 -8.99 7.01
CA LEU A 67 -1.83 -9.72 6.48
C LEU A 67 -2.07 -11.22 6.49
N THR A 68 -2.50 -11.77 7.63
CA THR A 68 -2.78 -13.20 7.78
C THR A 68 -3.89 -13.65 6.83
N ASP A 69 -4.97 -12.88 6.73
CA ASP A 69 -6.08 -13.19 5.83
C ASP A 69 -5.65 -13.19 4.35
N LEU A 70 -4.95 -12.13 3.92
CA LEU A 70 -4.46 -11.99 2.54
C LEU A 70 -3.32 -12.95 2.17
N GLU A 71 -2.61 -13.48 3.17
CA GLU A 71 -1.60 -14.53 3.00
C GLU A 71 -2.26 -15.91 2.85
N SER A 72 -3.30 -16.20 3.65
CA SER A 72 -4.12 -17.40 3.48
C SER A 72 -4.83 -17.45 2.12
N VAL A 73 -5.35 -16.32 1.63
CA VAL A 73 -5.99 -16.23 0.30
C VAL A 73 -5.00 -16.52 -0.84
N GLN A 74 -3.71 -16.19 -0.70
CA GLN A 74 -2.69 -16.50 -1.71
C GLN A 74 -2.20 -17.96 -1.65
N HIS A 75 -2.56 -18.70 -0.61
CA HIS A 75 -2.21 -20.10 -0.40
C HIS A 75 -3.44 -21.01 -0.49
N ALA A 76 -4.41 -20.68 -1.36
CA ALA A 76 -5.46 -21.63 -1.71
C ALA A 76 -4.89 -22.63 -2.75
N PRO A 77 -4.80 -23.93 -2.43
CA PRO A 77 -4.47 -24.94 -3.42
C PRO A 77 -5.60 -24.99 -4.47
N ILE A 78 -5.21 -24.96 -5.73
CA ILE A 78 -6.08 -25.23 -6.87
C ILE A 78 -6.39 -26.73 -6.78
N GLU A 79 -7.63 -27.10 -6.43
CA GLU A 79 -8.15 -28.47 -6.63
C GLU A 79 -8.53 -28.70 -8.09
#